data_AF-A0A5J4QS93-F1
#
_entry.id   AF-A0A5J4QS93-F1
#
_cell.length_a   1.000
_cell.length_b   1.000
_cell.length_c   1.000
_cell.angle_alpha   90.00
_cell.angle_beta   90.00
_cell.angle_gamma   90.00
#
_symmetry.space_group_name_H-M   'P 1'
#
loop_
_entity.id
_entity.type
_entity.pdbx_description
1 polymer ?
#
loop_
_entity_poly.entity_id
_entity_poly.type
_entity_poly.pdbx_seq_one_letter_code
_entity_poly.pdbx_strand_id
1 'polypeptide(L)'
;MIDSANLYFEQERIVKLTCATIRKLAGRADSKEDIISLGGIKIILKVLAEYGIRDPILAASCLSTIVFLADEYKDIIVKEDGVNICVQILEQLIQIEAVVQSICGILAFLAND
;
A
#
# COMPACT_ATOMS: atom_id res chain seq x y z
N MET A 1 -3.81 -14.18 -8.35
CA MET A 1 -4.43 -13.27 -7.37
C MET A 1 -4.19 -11.81 -7.74
N ILE A 2 -2.94 -11.42 -7.98
CA ILE A 2 -2.56 -10.09 -8.48
C ILE A 2 -3.20 -9.80 -9.86
N ASP A 3 -3.19 -10.76 -10.78
CA ASP A 3 -3.86 -10.60 -12.09
C ASP A 3 -5.39 -10.47 -11.98
N SER A 4 -5.99 -11.15 -11.01
CA SER A 4 -7.43 -11.04 -10.72
C SER A 4 -7.77 -9.67 -10.14
N ALA A 5 -6.89 -9.09 -9.33
CA ALA A 5 -7.06 -7.73 -8.81
C ALA A 5 -7.21 -6.73 -9.96
N ASN A 6 -6.34 -6.84 -10.98
CA ASN A 6 -6.40 -5.99 -12.18
C ASN A 6 -7.67 -6.16 -13.02
N LEU A 7 -8.25 -7.37 -13.05
CA LEU A 7 -9.46 -7.67 -13.84
C LEU A 7 -10.78 -7.24 -13.16
N TYR A 8 -10.78 -7.11 -11.83
CA TYR A 8 -11.99 -6.87 -11.01
C TYR A 8 -11.93 -5.54 -10.22
N PHE A 9 -11.14 -4.57 -10.68
CA PHE A 9 -11.03 -3.24 -10.03
C PHE A 9 -12.41 -2.57 -9.79
N GLU A 10 -13.43 -2.89 -10.58
CA GLU A 10 -14.78 -2.32 -10.38
C GLU A 10 -15.58 -2.92 -9.21
N GLN A 11 -15.14 -4.04 -8.62
CA GLN A 11 -15.80 -4.63 -7.46
C GLN A 11 -15.03 -4.30 -6.18
N GLU A 12 -15.42 -3.21 -5.52
CA GLU A 12 -14.82 -2.70 -4.27
C GLU A 12 -14.61 -3.80 -3.21
N ARG A 13 -15.54 -4.76 -3.11
CA ARG A 13 -15.42 -5.92 -2.23
C ARG A 13 -14.22 -6.82 -2.57
N ILE A 14 -13.97 -7.08 -3.85
CA ILE A 14 -12.84 -7.91 -4.30
C ILE A 14 -11.53 -7.17 -4.04
N VAL A 15 -11.49 -5.86 -4.27
CA VAL A 15 -10.32 -5.02 -3.98
C VAL A 15 -9.98 -5.10 -2.49
N LYS A 16 -10.96 -4.92 -1.59
CA LYS A 16 -10.77 -5.03 -0.14
C LYS A 16 -10.25 -6.39 0.29
N LEU A 17 -10.86 -7.47 -0.22
CA LEU A 17 -10.45 -8.83 0.11
C LEU A 17 -9.01 -9.11 -0.34
N THR A 18 -8.67 -8.65 -1.54
CA THR A 18 -7.33 -8.77 -2.11
C THR A 18 -6.31 -8.03 -1.24
N CYS A 19 -6.56 -6.76 -0.92
CA CYS A 19 -5.64 -5.95 -0.11
C CYS A 19 -5.48 -6.51 1.31
N ALA A 20 -6.55 -7.00 1.92
CA ALA A 20 -6.48 -7.66 3.22
C ALA A 20 -5.64 -8.95 3.18
N THR A 21 -5.71 -9.70 2.08
CA THR A 21 -4.93 -10.93 1.90
C THR A 21 -3.46 -10.63 1.65
N ILE A 22 -3.15 -9.67 0.77
CA ILE A 22 -1.77 -9.23 0.53
C ILE A 22 -1.16 -8.68 1.82
N ARG A 23 -1.89 -7.88 2.61
CA ARG A 23 -1.42 -7.37 3.90
C ARG A 23 -1.00 -8.50 4.86
N LYS A 24 -1.81 -9.56 4.94
CA LYS A 24 -1.50 -10.73 5.78
C LYS A 24 -0.25 -11.46 5.31
N LEU A 25 -0.06 -11.58 3.99
CA LEU A 25 1.13 -12.21 3.42
C LEU A 25 2.37 -11.33 3.62
N ALA A 26 2.27 -10.01 3.41
CA ALA A 26 3.38 -9.08 3.58
C ALA A 26 3.93 -9.06 5.02
N GLY A 27 3.09 -9.33 6.02
CA GLY A 27 3.51 -9.50 7.40
C GLY A 27 4.35 -10.77 7.67
N ARG A 28 4.53 -11.64 6.66
CA ARG A 28 5.38 -12.83 6.74
C ARG A 28 6.62 -12.65 5.89
N ALA A 29 7.81 -12.81 6.48
CA ALA A 29 9.07 -12.64 5.77
C ALA A 29 9.22 -13.55 4.54
N ASP A 30 8.73 -14.79 4.64
CA ASP A 30 8.80 -15.81 3.57
C ASP A 30 7.97 -15.48 2.32
N SER A 31 7.02 -14.55 2.42
CA SER A 31 6.07 -14.26 1.35
C SER A 31 6.40 -12.95 0.62
N LYS A 32 7.33 -12.14 1.13
CA LYS A 32 7.58 -10.79 0.59
C LYS A 32 8.18 -10.84 -0.82
N GLU A 33 9.16 -11.69 -1.06
CA GLU A 33 9.81 -11.81 -2.37
C GLU A 33 8.81 -12.17 -3.49
N ASP A 34 7.89 -13.10 -3.21
CA ASP A 34 6.81 -13.45 -4.14
C ASP A 34 5.85 -12.29 -4.39
N ILE A 35 5.48 -11.54 -3.34
CA ILE A 35 4.65 -10.34 -3.49
C ILE A 35 5.33 -9.32 -4.41
N ILE A 36 6.63 -9.10 -4.22
CA ILE A 36 7.39 -8.12 -4.99
C ILE A 36 7.58 -8.57 -6.44
N SER A 37 7.97 -9.82 -6.67
CA SER A 37 8.19 -10.37 -8.01
C SER A 37 6.93 -10.33 -8.88
N LEU A 38 5.75 -10.42 -8.25
CA LEU A 38 4.45 -10.29 -8.91
C LEU A 38 3.93 -8.85 -9.01
N GLY A 39 4.72 -7.83 -8.60
CA GLY A 39 4.33 -6.42 -8.72
C GLY A 39 3.37 -5.94 -7.62
N GLY A 40 3.39 -6.57 -6.45
CA GLY A 40 2.48 -6.26 -5.34
C GLY A 40 2.53 -4.81 -4.86
N ILE A 41 3.71 -4.18 -4.80
CA ILE A 41 3.85 -2.75 -4.42
C ILE A 41 3.06 -1.87 -5.38
N LYS A 42 3.25 -2.06 -6.70
CA LYS A 42 2.55 -1.29 -7.74
C LYS A 42 1.03 -1.38 -7.61
N ILE A 43 0.51 -2.58 -7.32
CA ILE A 43 -0.92 -2.80 -7.16
C ILE A 43 -1.45 -2.12 -5.90
N ILE A 44 -0.75 -2.26 -4.78
CA ILE A 44 -1.17 -1.64 -3.51
C ILE A 44 -1.17 -0.11 -3.61
N LEU A 45 -0.15 0.47 -4.25
CA LEU A 45 -0.08 1.91 -4.51
C LEU A 45 -1.18 2.38 -5.45
N LYS A 46 -1.47 1.63 -6.51
CA LYS A 46 -2.60 1.92 -7.42
C LYS A 46 -3.93 1.92 -6.69
N VAL A 47 -4.20 0.89 -5.87
CA VAL A 47 -5.43 0.82 -5.06
C VAL A 47 -5.50 1.98 -4.07
N LEU A 48 -4.39 2.31 -3.41
CA LEU A 48 -4.33 3.42 -2.48
C LEU A 48 -4.67 4.75 -3.17
N ALA A 49 -4.10 5.02 -4.35
CA ALA A 49 -4.37 6.23 -5.12
C ALA A 49 -5.82 6.32 -5.61
N GLU A 50 -6.40 5.20 -6.08
CA GLU A 50 -7.75 5.19 -6.67
C GLU A 50 -8.88 5.20 -5.62
N TYR A 51 -8.68 4.52 -4.48
CA TYR A 51 -9.75 4.29 -3.49
C TYR A 51 -9.47 4.90 -2.12
N GLY A 52 -8.21 5.19 -1.79
CA GLY A 52 -7.80 5.49 -0.42
C GLY A 52 -8.52 6.69 0.20
N ILE A 53 -8.77 7.74 -0.59
CA ILE A 53 -9.49 8.93 -0.11
C ILE A 53 -10.95 8.61 0.26
N ARG A 54 -11.61 7.73 -0.51
CA ARG A 54 -13.03 7.40 -0.33
C ARG A 54 -13.24 6.31 0.71
N ASP A 55 -12.22 5.48 0.94
CA ASP A 55 -12.25 4.41 1.91
C ASP A 55 -10.99 4.41 2.81
N PRO A 56 -11.07 5.11 3.96
CA PRO A 56 -9.97 5.16 4.91
C PRO A 56 -9.56 3.80 5.49
N ILE A 57 -10.46 2.81 5.54
CA ILE A 57 -10.15 1.46 6.03
C ILE A 57 -9.28 0.73 5.00
N LEU A 58 -9.64 0.83 3.72
CA LEU A 58 -8.83 0.31 2.63
C LEU A 58 -7.48 1.04 2.56
N ALA A 59 -7.46 2.37 2.72
CA ALA A 59 -6.23 3.15 2.80
C ALA A 59 -5.31 2.63 3.91
N ALA A 60 -5.83 2.47 5.13
CA ALA A 60 -5.07 1.92 6.25
C ALA A 60 -4.54 0.50 5.96
N SER A 61 -5.32 -0.35 5.29
CA SER A 61 -4.85 -1.69 4.89
C SER A 61 -3.72 -1.63 3.86
N CYS A 62 -3.82 -0.75 2.87
CA CYS A 62 -2.77 -0.54 1.87
C CYS A 62 -1.50 0.02 2.53
N LEU A 63 -1.62 1.05 3.37
CA LEU A 63 -0.49 1.65 4.08
C LEU A 63 0.20 0.66 5.02
N SER A 64 -0.55 -0.15 5.76
CA SER A 64 0.03 -1.22 6.58
C SER A 64 0.80 -2.25 5.74
N THR A 65 0.33 -2.54 4.53
CA THR A 65 1.06 -3.42 3.60
C THR A 65 2.37 -2.78 3.16
N ILE A 66 2.36 -1.49 2.84
CA ILE A 66 3.57 -0.73 2.46
C ILE A 66 4.58 -0.70 3.61
N VAL A 67 4.13 -0.48 4.85
CA VAL A 67 5.00 -0.53 6.05
C VAL A 67 5.74 -1.86 6.16
N PHE A 68 5.07 -3.00 5.93
CA PHE A 68 5.73 -4.31 5.98
C PHE A 68 6.80 -4.51 4.91
N LEU A 69 6.69 -3.81 3.77
CA LEU A 69 7.58 -3.95 2.62
C LEU A 69 8.68 -2.87 2.59
N ALA A 70 8.50 -1.76 3.30
CA ALA A 70 9.37 -0.59 3.18
C ALA A 70 10.82 -0.82 3.61
N ASP A 71 11.05 -1.68 4.61
CA ASP A 71 12.40 -1.97 5.12
C ASP A 71 13.30 -2.64 4.06
N GLU A 72 12.74 -3.56 3.28
CA GLU A 72 13.50 -4.37 2.30
C GLU A 72 13.37 -3.85 0.87
N TYR A 73 12.31 -3.11 0.55
CA TYR A 73 11.95 -2.77 -0.83
C TYR A 73 11.69 -1.27 -1.04
N LYS A 74 12.36 -0.40 -0.26
CA LYS A 74 12.25 1.07 -0.35
C LYS A 74 12.42 1.61 -1.78
N ASP A 75 13.40 1.11 -2.53
CA ASP A 75 13.68 1.57 -3.89
C ASP A 75 12.51 1.32 -4.85
N ILE A 76 11.80 0.22 -4.67
CA ILE A 76 10.64 -0.12 -5.50
C ILE A 76 9.47 0.80 -5.15
N ILE A 77 9.26 1.10 -3.87
CA ILE A 77 8.21 2.04 -3.42
C ILE A 77 8.46 3.42 -4.03
N VAL A 78 9.70 3.91 -3.98
CA VAL A 78 10.08 5.20 -4.57
C VAL A 78 9.88 5.18 -6.10
N LYS A 79 10.34 4.11 -6.77
CA LYS A 79 10.22 3.96 -8.22
C LYS A 79 8.77 3.92 -8.71
N GLU A 80 7.86 3.35 -7.93
CA GLU A 80 6.42 3.28 -8.23
C GLU A 80 5.63 4.50 -7.74
N ASP A 81 6.30 5.65 -7.58
CA ASP A 81 5.73 6.96 -7.16
C ASP A 81 5.08 6.95 -5.76
N GLY A 82 5.52 6.02 -4.90
CA GLY A 82 4.92 5.81 -3.58
C GLY A 82 5.02 7.02 -2.64
N VAL A 83 6.06 7.84 -2.76
CA VAL A 83 6.22 9.07 -1.98
C VAL A 83 5.12 10.07 -2.32
N ASN A 84 4.91 10.35 -3.61
CA ASN A 84 3.89 11.28 -4.07
C ASN A 84 2.48 10.81 -3.70
N ILE A 85 2.18 9.52 -3.90
CA ILE A 85 0.89 8.93 -3.51
C ILE A 85 0.67 9.06 -2.00
N CYS A 86 1.68 8.78 -1.17
CA CYS A 86 1.57 8.96 0.28
C CYS A 86 1.28 10.40 0.67
N VAL A 87 1.96 11.38 0.07
CA VAL A 87 1.72 12.81 0.36
C VAL A 87 0.30 13.22 -0.05
N GLN A 88 -0.17 12.80 -1.22
CA GLN A 88 -1.54 13.08 -1.67
C GLN A 88 -2.60 12.52 -0.73
N ILE A 89 -2.44 11.28 -0.26
CA ILE A 89 -3.36 10.69 0.71
C ILE A 89 -3.28 11.42 2.06
N LEU A 90 -2.07 11.80 2.50
CA LEU A 90 -1.86 12.52 3.75
C LEU A 90 -2.60 13.87 3.74
N GLU A 91 -2.50 14.64 2.66
CA GLU A 91 -3.17 15.94 2.53
C GLU A 91 -4.70 15.81 2.65
N GLN A 92 -5.26 14.76 2.04
CA GLN A 92 -6.72 14.54 2.00
C GLN A 92 -7.26 13.92 3.29
N LEU A 93 -6.46 13.09 3.97
CA LEU A 93 -6.85 12.33 5.16
C LEU A 93 -6.09 12.75 6.42
N ILE A 94 -5.58 13.99 6.48
CA ILE A 94 -4.76 14.52 7.58
C ILE A 94 -5.44 14.45 8.96
N GLN A 95 -6.78 14.36 8.99
CA GLN A 95 -7.56 14.28 10.23
C GLN A 95 -7.68 12.83 10.75
N ILE A 96 -7.19 11.83 10.02
CA ILE A 96 -7.27 10.42 10.39
C ILE A 96 -5.91 9.99 10.95
N GLU A 97 -5.79 10.00 12.28
CA GLU A 97 -4.52 9.73 13.00
C GLU A 97 -3.80 8.46 12.52
N ALA A 98 -4.51 7.35 12.38
CA ALA A 98 -3.92 6.08 11.93
C ALA A 98 -3.30 6.16 10.52
N VAL A 99 -3.91 6.95 9.61
CA VAL A 99 -3.39 7.19 8.26
C VAL A 99 -2.14 8.07 8.34
N VAL A 100 -2.20 9.16 9.10
CA VAL A 100 -1.07 10.07 9.31
C VAL A 100 0.13 9.33 9.90
N GLN A 101 -0.07 8.55 10.96
CA GLN A 101 0.99 7.79 11.61
C GLN A 101 1.64 6.79 10.62
N SER A 102 0.83 6.08 9.84
CA SER A 102 1.35 5.11 8.86
C SER A 102 2.16 5.81 7.77
N ILE A 103 1.64 6.90 7.21
CA ILE A 103 2.33 7.65 6.13
C ILE A 103 3.62 8.28 6.63
N CYS A 104 3.59 8.97 7.78
CA CYS A 104 4.79 9.57 8.35
C CYS A 104 5.86 8.51 8.64
N GLY A 105 5.45 7.32 9.12
CA GLY A 105 6.35 6.19 9.30
C GLY A 105 6.99 5.77 7.98
N ILE A 106 6.19 5.53 6.93
CA ILE A 106 6.69 5.17 5.60
C ILE A 106 7.66 6.23 5.09
N LEU A 107 7.27 7.51 5.08
CA LEU A 107 8.10 8.59 4.56
C LEU A 107 9.40 8.76 5.34
N ALA A 108 9.37 8.59 6.67
CA ALA A 108 10.59 8.60 7.48
C ALA A 108 11.52 7.43 7.14
N PHE A 109 11.00 6.23 6.90
CA PHE A 109 11.80 5.10 6.43
C PHE A 109 12.43 5.36 5.06
N LEU A 110 11.65 5.89 4.11
CA LEU A 110 12.13 6.18 2.76
C LEU A 110 13.17 7.30 2.72
N ALA A 111 13.18 8.20 3.71
CA ALA A 111 14.12 9.30 3.82
C ALA A 111 15.46 8.91 4.47
N ASN A 112 15.56 7.74 5.11
CA ASN A 112 16.79 7.26 5.75
C ASN A 112 17.53 6.30 4.80
N ASP A 113 18.77 6.65 4.45
CA ASP A 113 19.70 5.86 3.63
C ASP A 113 20.21 4.61 4.36
#